data_AF-A0A658NZB7-F1
#
_entry.id   AF-A0A658NZB7-F1
#
_cell.length_a   1.000
_cell.length_b   1.000
_cell.length_c   1.000
_cell.angle_alpha   90.00
_cell.angle_beta   90.00
_cell.angle_gamma   90.00
#
_symmetry.space_group_name_H-M   'P 1'
#
loop_
_entity.id
_entity.type
_entity.pdbx_description
1 polymer ?
#
loop_
_entity_poly.entity_id
_entity_poly.type
_entity_poly.pdbx_seq_one_letter_code
_entity_poly.pdbx_strand_id
1 'polypeptide(L)'
;GMEFRSKQAAPRWRYGWDWEIAVTSFLSSFLLGVVFTNLVRGVPIDADMQYTGTFFGLLNWVSLLGGLTVAMLFQFHGANFLSLKLTEGL
;
A
#
# COMPACT_ATOMS: atom_id res chain seq x y z
N GLY A 1 -10.76 -1.98 11.16
CA GLY A 1 -9.42 -2.03 11.77
C GLY A 1 -9.35 -1.68 13.26
N MET A 2 -8.71 -0.56 13.59
CA MET A 2 -8.09 -0.35 14.92
C MET A 2 -9.07 -0.31 16.10
N GLU A 3 -10.23 0.33 15.95
CA GLU A 3 -11.24 0.38 17.03
C GLU A 3 -11.87 -0.99 17.31
N PHE A 4 -12.10 -1.80 16.28
CA PHE A 4 -12.73 -3.11 16.41
C PHE A 4 -11.79 -4.18 16.98
N ARG A 5 -10.48 -4.01 16.78
CA ARG A 5 -9.45 -4.91 17.27
C ARG A 5 -9.53 -5.15 18.79
N SER A 6 -9.87 -4.13 19.58
CA SER A 6 -9.92 -4.21 21.05
C SER A 6 -11.29 -4.62 21.60
N LYS A 7 -12.33 -4.73 20.77
CA LYS A 7 -13.71 -5.00 21.22
C LYS A 7 -13.95 -6.45 21.66
N GLN A 8 -13.10 -7.39 21.25
CA GLN A 8 -13.22 -8.80 21.63
C GLN A 8 -11.85 -9.39 21.96
N ALA A 9 -11.74 -10.06 23.11
CA ALA A 9 -10.46 -10.58 23.62
C ALA A 9 -9.99 -11.87 22.93
N ALA A 10 -10.80 -12.46 22.04
CA ALA A 10 -10.46 -13.71 21.37
C ALA A 10 -9.20 -13.57 20.49
N PRO A 11 -8.19 -14.46 20.62
CA PRO A 11 -6.96 -14.36 19.83
C PRO A 11 -7.20 -14.37 18.31
N ARG A 12 -8.16 -15.18 17.83
CA ARG A 12 -8.53 -15.25 16.42
C ARG A 12 -9.12 -13.94 15.89
N TRP A 13 -9.87 -13.21 16.71
CA TRP A 13 -10.43 -11.90 16.37
C TRP A 13 -9.32 -10.87 16.17
N ARG A 14 -8.41 -10.75 17.15
CA ARG A 14 -7.29 -9.82 17.09
C ARG A 14 -6.40 -10.08 15.88
N TYR A 15 -6.08 -11.35 15.61
CA TYR A 15 -5.29 -11.75 14.44
C TYR A 15 -5.96 -11.36 13.11
N GLY A 16 -7.28 -11.54 12.99
CA GLY A 16 -8.03 -11.12 11.81
C GLY A 16 -7.92 -9.62 11.55
N TRP A 17 -8.10 -8.78 12.58
CA TRP A 17 -7.95 -7.34 12.45
C TRP A 17 -6.51 -6.89 12.20
N ASP A 18 -5.53 -7.56 12.80
CA ASP A 18 -4.11 -7.29 12.56
C ASP A 18 -3.77 -7.53 11.08
N TRP A 19 -4.30 -8.61 10.49
CA TRP A 19 -4.12 -8.89 9.06
C TRP A 19 -4.85 -7.90 8.16
N GLU A 20 -6.08 -7.52 8.48
CA GLU A 20 -6.82 -6.50 7.72
C GLU A 20 -6.04 -5.17 7.68
N ILE A 21 -5.54 -4.72 8.84
CA ILE A 21 -4.77 -3.47 8.95
C ILE A 21 -3.48 -3.58 8.14
N ALA A 22 -2.75 -4.70 8.25
CA ALA A 22 -1.52 -4.92 7.51
C ALA A 22 -1.74 -4.92 5.99
N VAL A 23 -2.72 -5.70 5.51
CA VAL A 23 -3.02 -5.85 4.08
C VAL A 23 -3.50 -4.54 3.48
N THR A 24 -4.42 -3.83 4.14
CA THR A 24 -4.93 -2.55 3.62
C THR A 24 -3.86 -1.47 3.59
N SER A 25 -2.98 -1.41 4.59
CA SER A 25 -1.85 -0.46 4.63
C SER A 25 -0.83 -0.74 3.52
N PHE A 26 -0.46 -2.02 3.34
CA PHE A 26 0.43 -2.44 2.26
C PHE A 26 -0.20 -2.14 0.89
N LEU A 27 -1.46 -2.54 0.68
CA LEU A 27 -2.14 -2.36 -0.59
C LEU A 27 -2.29 -0.88 -0.96
N SER A 28 -2.59 -0.02 0.00
CA SER A 28 -2.72 1.44 -0.23
C SER A 28 -1.41 2.05 -0.71
N SER A 29 -0.29 1.77 -0.03
CA SER A 29 1.03 2.29 -0.42
C SER A 29 1.52 1.70 -1.75
N PHE A 30 1.30 0.40 -1.97
CA PHE A 30 1.67 -0.29 -3.19
C PHE A 30 0.91 0.24 -4.41
N LEU A 31 -0.42 0.31 -4.34
CA LEU A 31 -1.25 0.77 -5.46
C LEU A 31 -0.97 2.23 -5.81
N LEU A 32 -0.65 3.07 -4.82
CA LEU A 32 -0.24 4.45 -5.06
C LEU A 32 1.00 4.52 -5.97
N GLY A 33 2.03 3.70 -5.70
CA GLY A 33 3.23 3.63 -6.53
C GLY A 33 2.97 3.05 -7.92
N VAL A 34 2.07 2.06 -8.04
CA VAL A 34 1.59 1.55 -9.33
C VAL A 34 0.97 2.67 -10.16
N VAL A 35 0.09 3.49 -9.56
CA VAL A 35 -0.57 4.61 -10.23
C VAL A 35 0.44 5.64 -10.75
N PHE A 36 1.31 6.14 -9.88
CA PHE A 36 2.30 7.15 -10.29
C PHE A 36 3.24 6.64 -11.38
N THR A 37 3.63 5.37 -11.31
CA THR A 37 4.53 4.78 -12.29
C THR A 37 3.86 4.59 -13.65
N ASN A 38 2.58 4.20 -13.67
CA ASN A 38 1.81 4.18 -14.91
C ASN A 38 1.59 5.59 -15.48
N LEU A 39 1.39 6.59 -14.61
CA LEU A 39 1.26 7.98 -15.06
C LEU A 39 2.54 8.47 -15.75
N VAL A 40 3.72 8.19 -15.16
CA VAL A 40 5.01 8.54 -15.75
C VAL A 40 5.31 7.74 -17.01
N ARG A 41 4.98 6.44 -17.02
CA ARG A 41 5.15 5.57 -18.20
C ARG A 41 4.20 5.95 -19.35
N GLY A 42 3.08 6.59 -19.03
CA GLY A 42 1.97 6.80 -19.94
C GLY A 42 0.99 5.63 -19.95
N VAL A 43 -0.28 5.95 -20.16
CA VAL A 43 -1.37 4.98 -20.29
C VAL A 43 -2.01 5.08 -21.68
N PRO A 44 -2.51 3.97 -22.25
CA PRO A 44 -3.16 3.99 -23.56
C PRO A 44 -4.47 4.78 -23.48
N ILE A 45 -4.48 5.94 -24.13
CA ILE A 45 -5.62 6.82 -24.28
C ILE A 45 -5.81 7.04 -25.79
N ASP A 46 -7.04 6.88 -26.28
CA ASP A 46 -7.37 7.09 -27.69
C ASP A 46 -7.63 8.57 -28.04
N ALA A 47 -7.99 8.84 -29.29
CA ALA A 47 -8.26 10.19 -29.77
C ALA A 47 -9.49 10.84 -29.10
N ASP A 48 -10.41 10.04 -28.57
CA ASP A 48 -11.60 10.50 -27.83
C ASP A 48 -11.34 10.67 -26.33
N MET A 49 -10.06 10.63 -25.92
CA MET A 49 -9.60 10.73 -24.54
C MET A 49 -10.13 9.61 -23.62
N GLN A 50 -10.46 8.45 -24.19
CA GLN A 50 -10.89 7.28 -23.44
C GLN A 50 -9.72 6.33 -23.16
N TYR A 51 -9.72 5.74 -21.97
CA TYR A 51 -8.77 4.70 -21.63
C TYR A 51 -9.10 3.42 -22.41
N THR A 52 -8.15 2.97 -23.23
CA THR A 52 -8.31 1.78 -24.09
C THR A 52 -7.53 0.56 -23.60
N GLY A 53 -6.87 0.68 -22.45
CA GLY A 53 -6.14 -0.42 -21.84
C GLY A 53 -7.03 -1.39 -21.06
N THR A 54 -6.40 -2.40 -20.46
CA THR A 54 -7.06 -3.33 -19.54
C THR A 54 -6.58 -3.13 -18.11
N PHE A 55 -7.39 -3.50 -17.13
CA PHE A 55 -7.02 -3.41 -15.71
C PHE A 55 -5.67 -4.06 -15.41
N PHE A 56 -5.43 -5.27 -15.91
CA PHE A 56 -4.16 -5.97 -15.73
C PHE A 56 -3.00 -5.36 -16.54
N GLY A 57 -3.28 -4.59 -17.59
CA GLY A 57 -2.26 -3.81 -18.31
C GLY A 57 -1.60 -2.72 -17.45
N LEU A 58 -2.30 -2.24 -16.42
CA LEU A 58 -1.74 -1.33 -15.41
C LEU A 58 -0.79 -2.04 -14.45
N LEU A 59 -0.86 -3.38 -14.33
CA LEU A 59 0.03 -4.20 -13.49
C LEU A 59 1.17 -4.79 -14.32
N ASN A 60 1.96 -3.92 -14.94
CA ASN A 60 3.15 -4.28 -15.68
C ASN A 60 4.39 -4.31 -14.76
N TRP A 61 5.47 -4.99 -15.18
CA TRP A 61 6.69 -5.12 -14.38
C TRP A 61 7.22 -3.78 -13.82
N VAL A 62 7.19 -2.71 -14.62
CA VAL A 62 7.68 -1.39 -14.20
C VAL A 62 6.78 -0.80 -13.11
N SER A 63 5.46 -0.87 -13.28
CA SER A 63 4.53 -0.35 -12.27
C SER A 63 4.54 -1.18 -10.98
N LEU A 64 4.77 -2.49 -11.06
CA LEU A 64 4.96 -3.36 -9.88
C LEU A 64 6.22 -2.96 -9.10
N LEU A 65 7.34 -2.68 -9.79
CA LEU A 65 8.55 -2.16 -9.15
C LEU A 65 8.31 -0.79 -8.50
N GLY A 66 7.58 0.09 -9.18
CA GLY A 66 7.20 1.39 -8.65
C GLY A 66 6.33 1.28 -7.39
N GLY A 67 5.32 0.40 -7.42
CA GLY A 67 4.50 0.06 -6.26
C GLY A 67 5.33 -0.44 -5.08
N LEU A 68 6.22 -1.40 -5.33
CA LEU A 68 7.09 -1.95 -4.28
C LEU A 68 8.03 -0.89 -3.70
N THR A 69 8.58 -0.01 -4.54
CA THR A 69 9.47 1.08 -4.11
C THR A 69 8.74 2.04 -3.16
N VAL A 70 7.52 2.45 -3.51
CA VAL A 70 6.71 3.33 -2.64
C VAL A 70 6.32 2.61 -1.33
N ALA A 71 5.94 1.33 -1.39
CA ALA A 71 5.65 0.55 -0.19
C ALA A 71 6.87 0.45 0.75
N MET A 72 8.06 0.20 0.20
CA MET A 72 9.32 0.18 0.96
C MET A 72 9.66 1.54 1.58
N LEU A 73 9.40 2.64 0.86
CA LEU A 73 9.60 3.99 1.39
C LEU A 73 8.70 4.25 2.60
N PHE A 74 7.43 3.87 2.53
CA PHE A 74 6.48 4.00 3.65
C PHE A 74 6.91 3.12 4.84
N GLN A 75 7.33 1.89 4.57
CA GLN A 75 7.86 0.98 5.59
C GLN A 75 9.10 1.56 6.28
N PHE A 76 10.05 2.11 5.51
CA PHE A 76 11.25 2.75 6.02
C PHE A 76 10.91 3.96 6.90
N HIS A 77 9.97 4.80 6.44
CA HIS A 77 9.53 5.96 7.24
C HIS A 77 8.87 5.52 8.55
N GLY A 78 7.99 4.51 8.50
CA GLY A 78 7.34 3.94 9.69
C GLY A 78 8.33 3.32 10.68
N ALA A 79 9.35 2.61 10.18
CA ALA A 79 10.41 2.04 11.01
C ALA A 79 11.25 3.12 11.71
N ASN A 80 11.60 4.20 11.00
CA ASN A 80 12.29 5.34 11.60
C ASN A 80 11.44 6.03 12.66
N PHE A 81 10.15 6.26 12.39
CA PHE A 81 9.23 6.82 13.37
C PHE A 81 9.14 5.97 14.63
N LEU A 82 9.04 4.64 14.46
CA LEU A 82 9.00 3.72 15.59
C LEU A 82 10.32 3.73 16.36
N SER A 83 11.46 3.78 15.69
CA SER A 83 12.79 3.88 16.32
C SER A 83 12.88 5.10 17.25
N LEU A 84 12.46 6.27 16.76
CA LEU A 84 12.44 7.50 17.57
C LEU A 84 11.50 7.38 18.78
N LYS A 85 10.30 6.81 18.58
CA LYS A 85 9.28 6.72 19.62
C LYS A 85 9.57 5.65 20.68
N LEU A 86 10.33 4.61 20.32
CA LEU A 86 10.77 3.58 21.26
C LEU A 86 11.99 4.02 22.07
N THR A 87 12.82 4.93 21.53
CA THR A 87 14.02 5.43 22.22
C THR A 87 13.68 6.34 23.42
N GLU A 88 12.51 6.99 23.43
CA GLU A 88 12.03 7.77 24.59
C GLU A 88 11.52 6.89 25.76
N GLY A 89 11.36 5.58 25.57
CA GLY A 89 10.77 4.64 26.55
C GLY A 89 11.66 3.46 26.96
N LEU A 90 12.92 3.45 26.53
CA LEU A 90 13.99 2.52 26.97
C LEU A 90 15.02 3.29 27.80
#